data_AF-A0A9D3Z3A9-F1
#
_entry.id   AF-A0A9D3Z3A9-F1
#
_cell.length_a   1.000
_cell.length_b   1.000
_cell.length_c   1.000
_cell.angle_alpha   90.00
_cell.angle_beta   90.00
_cell.angle_gamma   90.00
#
_symmetry.space_group_name_H-M   'P 1'
#
loop_
_entity.id
_entity.type
_entity.pdbx_description
1 polymer ?
#
loop_
_entity_poly.entity_id
_entity_poly.type
_entity_poly.pdbx_seq_one_letter_code
_entity_poly.pdbx_strand_id
1 'polypeptide(L)'
;MISVQVKQEATDHPYKSLTVTGVEARRKCIDSNHPFVPVANNFARQANCALERIRPKPLTDSNFEFEMDFLKCPEFFVADVYCGTARHRVFATHKQLELLSTCKRRFLDATFSVLGDPFASG
;
A
#
# COMPACT_ATOMS: atom_id res chain seq x y z
N MET A 1 2.70 -2.19 31.77
CA MET A 1 1.29 -2.23 31.33
C MET A 1 1.21 -2.91 29.96
N ILE A 2 0.33 -3.90 29.79
CA ILE A 2 0.20 -4.69 28.54
C ILE A 2 -0.16 -3.81 27.34
N SER A 3 -0.91 -2.71 27.56
CA SER A 3 -1.22 -1.72 26.52
C SER A 3 0.00 -1.02 25.92
N VAL A 4 1.07 -0.82 26.71
CA VAL A 4 2.33 -0.24 26.22
C VAL A 4 3.07 -1.24 25.36
N GLN A 5 3.09 -2.51 25.78
CA GLN A 5 3.71 -3.61 25.02
C GLN A 5 3.01 -3.84 23.69
N VAL A 6 1.68 -3.76 23.64
CA VAL A 6 0.90 -3.88 22.39
C VAL A 6 1.29 -2.81 21.37
N LYS A 7 1.48 -1.56 21.82
CA LYS A 7 1.89 -0.47 20.94
C LYS A 7 3.31 -0.66 20.44
N GLN A 8 4.23 -1.05 21.33
CA GLN A 8 5.63 -1.30 20.98
C GLN A 8 5.74 -2.45 19.97
N GLU A 9 5.07 -3.58 20.24
CA GLU A 9 5.05 -4.74 19.37
C GLU A 9 4.47 -4.41 17.98
N ALA A 10 3.44 -3.57 17.92
CA ALA A 10 2.89 -3.09 16.66
C ALA A 10 3.90 -2.24 15.88
N THR A 11 4.66 -1.38 16.56
CA THR A 11 5.69 -0.54 15.93
C THR A 11 6.89 -1.37 15.46
N ASP A 12 7.34 -2.35 16.25
CA ASP A 12 8.48 -3.20 15.92
C ASP A 12 8.16 -4.19 14.78
N HIS A 13 6.90 -4.58 14.65
CA HIS A 13 6.42 -5.54 13.65
C HIS A 13 5.20 -5.01 12.87
N PRO A 14 5.37 -3.98 12.03
CA PRO A 14 4.25 -3.26 11.41
C PRO A 14 3.43 -4.09 10.41
N TYR A 15 3.99 -5.20 9.91
CA TYR A 15 3.33 -6.11 8.97
C TYR A 15 2.69 -7.32 9.65
N LYS A 16 2.80 -7.46 10.97
CA LYS A 16 2.12 -8.53 11.72
C LYS A 16 0.61 -8.24 11.76
N SER A 17 -0.20 -9.29 11.62
CA SER A 17 -1.65 -9.17 11.72
C SER A 17 -2.07 -8.62 13.08
N LEU A 18 -2.80 -7.49 13.08
CA LEU A 18 -3.25 -6.82 14.30
C LEU A 18 -4.25 -7.66 15.10
N THR A 19 -5.01 -8.52 14.42
CA THR A 19 -5.90 -9.49 15.06
C THR A 19 -5.10 -10.49 15.88
N VAL A 20 -3.98 -10.99 15.32
CA VAL A 20 -3.07 -11.91 16.02
C VAL A 20 -2.46 -11.22 17.23
N THR A 21 -1.92 -10.00 17.06
CA THR A 21 -1.38 -9.19 18.16
C THR A 21 -2.42 -8.96 19.26
N GLY A 22 -3.68 -8.70 18.90
CA GLY A 22 -4.76 -8.51 19.88
C GLY A 22 -5.11 -9.77 20.67
N VAL A 23 -5.11 -10.94 20.02
CA VAL A 23 -5.35 -12.24 20.68
C VAL A 23 -4.22 -12.60 21.63
N GLU A 24 -2.98 -12.43 21.19
CA GLU A 24 -1.79 -12.69 22.02
C GLU A 24 -1.74 -11.77 23.24
N ALA A 25 -2.04 -10.48 23.07
CA ALA A 25 -2.10 -9.53 24.17
C ALA A 25 -3.20 -9.88 25.18
N ARG A 26 -4.37 -10.33 24.70
CA ARG A 26 -5.43 -10.80 25.58
C ARG A 26 -5.03 -12.05 26.35
N ARG A 27 -4.33 -12.99 25.71
CA ARG A 27 -3.81 -14.20 26.38
C ARG A 27 -2.82 -13.83 27.48
N LYS A 28 -1.87 -12.92 27.21
CA LYS A 28 -0.95 -12.37 28.22
C LYS A 28 -1.69 -11.72 29.40
N CYS A 29 -2.79 -11.00 29.15
CA CYS A 29 -3.64 -10.44 30.21
C CYS A 29 -4.28 -11.53 31.10
N ILE A 30 -4.80 -12.59 30.49
CA ILE A 30 -5.41 -13.72 31.20
C ILE A 30 -4.34 -14.43 32.05
N ASP A 31 -3.18 -14.74 31.46
CA ASP A 31 -2.08 -15.44 32.13
C ASP A 31 -1.53 -14.61 33.31
N SER A 32 -1.60 -13.28 33.23
CA SER A 32 -1.19 -12.36 34.30
C SER A 32 -2.23 -12.16 35.41
N ASN A 33 -3.38 -12.84 35.37
CA ASN A 33 -4.52 -12.66 36.30
C ASN A 33 -4.94 -11.19 36.45
N HIS A 34 -4.96 -10.43 35.35
CA HIS A 34 -5.32 -9.02 35.41
C HIS A 34 -6.80 -8.85 35.80
N PRO A 35 -7.15 -7.91 36.72
CA PRO A 35 -8.52 -7.77 37.24
C PRO A 35 -9.56 -7.41 36.18
N PHE A 36 -9.11 -6.85 35.05
CA PHE A 36 -9.96 -6.56 33.90
C PHE A 36 -9.25 -7.02 32.63
N VAL A 37 -9.86 -7.92 31.86
CA VAL A 37 -9.30 -8.43 30.61
C VAL A 37 -10.11 -7.87 29.43
N PRO A 38 -9.61 -6.84 28.73
CA PRO A 38 -10.26 -6.34 27.51
C PRO A 38 -10.41 -7.44 26.45
N VAL A 39 -11.43 -7.30 25.60
CA VAL A 39 -11.57 -8.14 24.40
C VAL A 39 -10.41 -7.89 23.42
N ALA A 40 -10.03 -8.91 22.65
CA ALA A 40 -8.87 -8.88 21.76
C ALA A 40 -8.92 -7.71 20.75
N ASN A 41 -10.12 -7.39 20.25
CA ASN A 41 -10.33 -6.27 19.32
C ASN A 41 -9.91 -4.92 19.91
N ASN A 42 -10.01 -4.73 21.23
CA ASN A 42 -9.57 -3.49 21.86
C ASN A 42 -8.04 -3.33 21.79
N PHE A 43 -7.30 -4.43 21.95
CA PHE A 43 -5.85 -4.44 21.79
C PHE A 43 -5.44 -4.28 20.32
N ALA A 44 -6.12 -4.97 19.39
CA ALA A 44 -5.91 -4.79 17.96
C ALA A 44 -6.13 -3.32 17.53
N ARG A 45 -7.18 -2.67 18.04
CA ARG A 45 -7.44 -1.25 17.80
C ARG A 45 -6.33 -0.36 18.35
N GLN A 46 -5.84 -0.63 19.56
CA GLN A 46 -4.72 0.13 20.13
C GLN A 46 -3.44 0.01 19.30
N ALA A 47 -3.15 -1.20 18.80
CA ALA A 47 -2.05 -1.44 17.88
C ALA A 47 -2.25 -0.68 16.55
N ASN A 48 -3.46 -0.70 15.97
CA ASN A 48 -3.77 0.06 14.76
C ASN A 48 -3.56 1.57 14.95
N CYS A 49 -4.04 2.14 16.05
CA CYS A 49 -3.83 3.57 16.34
C CYS A 49 -2.36 3.93 16.53
N ALA A 50 -1.53 3.01 17.05
CA ALA A 50 -0.09 3.22 17.12
C ALA A 50 0.54 3.23 15.72
N LEU A 51 0.14 2.30 14.85
CA LEU A 51 0.58 2.26 13.46
C LEU A 51 0.14 3.50 12.67
N GLU A 52 -1.10 3.94 12.82
CA GLU A 52 -1.63 5.13 12.13
C GLU A 52 -0.80 6.38 12.39
N ARG A 53 -0.19 6.51 13.58
CA ARG A 53 0.67 7.65 13.93
C ARG A 53 2.02 7.63 13.23
N ILE A 54 2.51 6.46 12.85
CA ILE A 54 3.80 6.29 12.17
C ILE A 54 3.65 6.04 10.67
N ARG A 55 2.43 5.76 10.19
CA ARG A 55 2.17 5.58 8.76
C ARG A 55 2.62 6.83 8.03
N PRO A 56 3.42 6.70 6.95
CA PRO A 56 3.71 7.80 6.06
C PRO A 56 2.40 8.44 5.60
N LYS A 57 2.41 9.76 5.41
CA LYS A 57 1.27 10.44 4.78
C LYS A 57 1.01 9.78 3.42
N PRO A 58 -0.26 9.59 3.04
CA PRO A 58 -0.58 9.07 1.71
C PRO A 58 0.08 9.98 0.66
N LEU A 59 0.81 9.36 -0.27
CA LEU A 59 1.42 10.05 -1.39
C LEU A 59 0.30 10.71 -2.18
N THR A 60 0.30 12.04 -2.16
CA THR A 60 -0.72 12.86 -2.82
C THR A 60 -0.31 13.22 -4.23
N ASP A 61 0.98 13.05 -4.55
CA ASP A 61 1.55 13.25 -5.86
C ASP A 61 2.39 12.05 -6.30
N SER A 62 2.62 11.95 -7.61
CA SER A 62 3.55 10.98 -8.20
C SER A 62 4.98 11.53 -8.23
N ASN A 63 5.31 12.55 -7.43
CA ASN A 63 6.59 13.25 -7.46
C ASN A 63 7.66 12.59 -6.58
N PHE A 64 7.72 11.26 -6.60
CA PHE A 64 8.84 10.53 -6.02
C PHE A 64 9.90 10.22 -7.09
N GLU A 65 11.05 9.71 -6.68
CA GLU A 65 12.04 9.13 -7.59
C GLU A 65 11.96 7.60 -7.48
N PHE A 66 12.21 6.90 -8.59
CA PHE A 66 12.36 5.45 -8.52
C PHE A 66 13.80 5.11 -8.21
N GLU A 67 13.99 4.39 -7.11
CA GLU A 67 15.25 3.74 -6.81
C GLU A 67 15.41 2.54 -7.75
N MET A 68 15.99 2.81 -8.92
CA MET A 68 16.13 1.81 -9.99
C MET A 68 16.93 0.58 -9.53
N ASP A 69 17.83 0.74 -8.56
CA ASP A 69 18.62 -0.35 -7.97
C ASP A 69 17.76 -1.35 -7.19
N PHE A 70 16.59 -0.93 -6.70
CA PHE A 70 15.64 -1.81 -6.03
C PHE A 70 14.71 -2.54 -7.02
N LEU A 71 14.60 -2.05 -8.25
CA LEU A 71 13.77 -2.67 -9.27
C LEU A 71 14.44 -3.96 -9.75
N LYS A 72 13.81 -5.09 -9.45
CA LYS A 72 14.27 -6.41 -9.94
C LYS A 72 14.18 -6.57 -11.46
N CYS A 73 13.33 -5.76 -12.10
CA CYS A 73 13.04 -5.79 -13.54
C CYS A 73 13.08 -4.36 -14.10
N PRO A 74 14.25 -3.72 -14.19
CA PRO A 74 14.38 -2.34 -14.67
C PRO A 74 13.90 -2.18 -16.12
N GLU A 75 13.96 -3.24 -16.93
CA GLU A 75 13.47 -3.28 -18.32
C GLU A 75 11.95 -3.13 -18.44
N PHE A 76 11.22 -3.33 -17.34
CA PHE A 76 9.77 -3.14 -17.32
C PHE A 76 9.38 -1.65 -17.20
N PHE A 77 10.28 -0.81 -16.69
CA PHE A 77 10.10 0.63 -16.68
C PHE A 77 10.52 1.20 -18.04
N VAL A 78 9.57 1.80 -18.75
CA VAL A 78 9.76 2.25 -20.13
C VAL A 78 10.07 3.74 -20.19
N ALA A 79 9.29 4.55 -19.49
CA ALA A 79 9.42 6.00 -19.55
C ALA A 79 8.74 6.72 -18.37
N ASP A 80 9.23 7.92 -18.07
CA ASP A 80 8.56 8.93 -17.26
C ASP A 80 8.17 10.09 -18.17
N VAL A 81 6.87 10.32 -18.34
CA VAL A 81 6.35 11.29 -19.31
C VAL A 81 5.36 12.23 -18.64
N TYR A 82 5.31 13.48 -19.11
CA TYR A 82 4.32 14.46 -18.67
C TYR A 82 3.23 14.61 -19.73
N CYS A 83 1.96 14.51 -19.31
CA CYS A 83 0.81 14.86 -20.13
C CYS A 83 0.10 16.05 -19.47
N GLY A 84 0.29 17.25 -20.04
CA GLY A 84 -0.10 18.49 -19.35
C GLY A 84 0.67 18.65 -18.03
N THR A 85 -0.07 18.76 -16.92
CA THR A 85 0.50 18.87 -15.56
C THR A 85 0.64 17.53 -14.84
N ALA A 86 0.18 16.43 -15.44
CA ALA A 86 0.20 15.12 -14.82
C ALA A 86 1.48 14.35 -15.22
N ARG A 87 2.18 13.81 -14.21
CA ARG A 87 3.33 12.91 -14.39
C ARG A 87 2.83 11.47 -14.50
N HIS A 88 3.18 10.80 -15.59
CA HIS A 88 2.83 9.43 -15.90
C HIS A 88 4.08 8.57 -16.01
N ARG A 89 4.05 7.39 -15.40
CA ARG A 89 5.13 6.40 -15.51
C ARG A 89 4.62 5.18 -16.26
N VAL A 90 5.35 4.82 -17.30
CA VAL A 90 4.97 3.76 -18.22
C VAL A 90 5.69 2.48 -17.81
N PHE A 91 4.92 1.47 -17.44
CA PHE A 91 5.40 0.13 -17.15
C PHE A 91 4.82 -0.83 -18.18
N ALA A 92 5.68 -1.40 -19.02
CA ALA A 92 5.25 -2.33 -20.06
C ALA A 92 6.41 -3.21 -20.52
N THR A 93 6.08 -4.44 -20.91
CA THR A 93 6.98 -5.29 -21.68
C THR A 93 6.99 -4.87 -23.15
N HIS A 94 8.06 -5.20 -23.87
CA HIS A 94 8.13 -4.94 -25.32
C HIS A 94 6.94 -5.54 -26.07
N LYS A 95 6.55 -6.78 -25.72
CA LYS A 95 5.38 -7.45 -26.29
C LYS A 95 4.07 -6.69 -26.06
N GLN A 96 3.88 -6.10 -24.88
CA GLN A 96 2.71 -5.27 -24.60
C GLN A 96 2.71 -4.00 -25.46
N LEU A 97 3.87 -3.37 -25.65
CA LEU A 97 4.00 -2.19 -26.51
C LEU A 97 3.74 -2.52 -27.98
N GLU A 98 4.27 -3.64 -28.49
CA GLU A 98 3.99 -4.13 -29.84
C GLU A 98 2.49 -4.37 -30.04
N LEU A 99 1.85 -5.09 -29.12
CA LEU A 99 0.41 -5.33 -29.16
C LEU A 99 -0.37 -4.01 -29.15
N LEU A 100 -0.06 -3.10 -28.23
CA LEU A 100 -0.69 -1.79 -28.15
C LEU A 100 -0.52 -0.96 -29.42
N SER A 101 0.63 -1.07 -30.09
CA SER A 101 0.89 -0.36 -31.35
C SER A 101 -0.05 -0.81 -32.48
N THR A 102 -0.50 -2.07 -32.44
CA THR A 102 -1.42 -2.67 -33.42
C THR A 102 -2.89 -2.53 -33.05
N CYS A 103 -3.21 -2.17 -31.80
CA CYS A 103 -4.59 -2.06 -31.33
C CYS A 103 -5.29 -0.80 -31.88
N LYS A 104 -6.48 -0.98 -32.48
CA LYS A 104 -7.35 0.14 -32.90
C LYS A 104 -7.90 0.98 -31.75
N ARG A 105 -7.91 0.44 -30.52
CA ARG A 105 -8.32 1.14 -29.29
C ARG A 105 -7.19 1.05 -28.28
N ARG A 106 -6.75 2.20 -27.76
CA ARG A 106 -5.48 2.33 -27.03
C ARG A 106 -5.62 2.32 -25.51
N PHE A 107 -6.84 2.29 -24.98
CA PHE A 107 -7.08 2.55 -23.56
C PHE A 107 -8.05 1.56 -22.93
N LEU A 108 -7.59 0.98 -21.82
CA LEU A 108 -8.37 0.19 -20.89
C LEU A 108 -7.92 0.67 -19.50
N ASP A 109 -8.82 1.20 -18.68
CA ASP A 109 -8.45 1.65 -17.34
C ASP A 109 -8.31 0.47 -16.36
N ALA A 110 -7.94 0.78 -15.12
CA ALA A 110 -7.86 -0.21 -14.04
C ALA A 110 -9.23 -0.85 -13.69
N THR A 111 -10.33 -0.30 -14.21
CA THR A 111 -11.68 -0.88 -14.09
C THR A 111 -12.03 -1.82 -15.25
N PHE A 112 -11.08 -2.05 -16.17
CA PHE A 112 -11.25 -2.82 -17.39
C PHE A 112 -12.34 -2.26 -18.32
N SER A 113 -12.69 -0.99 -18.16
CA SER A 113 -13.67 -0.30 -18.99
C SER A 113 -12.97 0.29 -20.21
N VAL A 114 -13.55 0.09 -21.39
CA VAL A 114 -13.10 0.74 -22.62
C VAL A 114 -13.57 2.18 -22.58
N LEU A 115 -12.71 3.10 -22.14
CA LEU A 115 -12.99 4.53 -22.21
C LEU A 115 -12.65 5.08 -23.61
N GLY A 116 -13.25 6.21 -23.96
CA GLY A 116 -12.93 6.96 -25.18
C GLY A 116 -11.45 7.37 -25.23
N ASP A 117 -11.03 8.01 -26.33
CA ASP A 117 -9.63 8.41 -26.52
C ASP A 117 -9.14 9.28 -25.34
N PRO A 118 -8.18 8.80 -24.52
CA PRO A 118 -7.72 9.50 -23.32
C PRO A 118 -6.95 10.78 -23.63
N PHE A 119 -6.60 11.02 -24.90
CA PHE A 119 -5.90 12.21 -25.37
C PHE A 119 -6.73 13.08 -26.31
N ALA A 120 -8.01 12.74 -26.54
CA ALA A 120 -8.93 13.64 -27.22
C ALA A 120 -9.16 14.86 -26.31
N SER A 121 -8.69 16.01 -26.75
CA SER A 121 -8.90 17.30 -26.10
C SER A 121 -10.39 17.59 -26.08
N GLY A 122 -10.98 17.56 -24.89
CA GLY A 122 -12.25 18.21 -24.56
C GLY A 122 -11.97 19.44 -23.73
#